data_AF-A0A9W9DZS7-F1
#
_entry.id   AF-A0A9W9DZS7-F1
#
_cell.length_a   1.000
_cell.length_b   1.000
_cell.length_c   1.000
_cell.angle_alpha   90.00
_cell.angle_beta   90.00
_cell.angle_gamma   90.00
#
_symmetry.space_group_name_H-M   'P 1'
#
loop_
_entity.id
_entity.type
_entity.pdbx_description
1 polymer ?
#
loop_
_entity_poly.entity_id
_entity_poly.type
_entity_poly.pdbx_seq_one_letter_code
_entity_poly.pdbx_strand_id
1 'polypeptide(L)'
;MLDDTDTPADTTSITSAVPQLEPSSHLTCCCQQDDCSNFKAWKAIILRLENNFILSAEAGQALLQRYDALRLLHQDCSANNEDHDHRFSELLDKNHSLEKACLLVDTDTETQRNLYCMQKLDLALINNEAAEASAFTLHRELDEARATITRLSANHVDITTLGTRLSRLNVELDDMQQERDIALIKVSVNESKLKLSMEKASKLHSENRRLRKELRQKDQLHMDSNESLLQGAKSKIQKLALNATVRLNEPHSTDDNYAAHQLGSTATSTLENAELTKALETVYGHNENLKRHNDELQALLADAQDEIFTLREEVEVHLANPPIQRLLESNEDQKTWGASTSSLKQDTDSLNRLILDPRANQGNEEQQGEPPIRRLSEFDRDEFNVQIEPELQFVERSMSEVHDLKGQITIDPKSKANESLKESIGTTTLIVRFCISNHANQSNIL
;
A
#
# COMPACT_ATOMS: atom_id res chain seq x y z
N MET A 1 -19.64 33.11 -122.71
CA MET A 1 -20.83 33.82 -122.20
C MET A 1 -21.23 33.06 -120.96
N LEU A 2 -20.90 33.63 -119.79
CA LEU A 2 -21.88 34.13 -118.79
C LEU A 2 -22.66 32.94 -118.19
N ASP A 3 -22.73 32.69 -116.91
CA ASP A 3 -22.35 33.42 -115.69
C ASP A 3 -22.64 32.46 -114.51
N ASP A 4 -22.30 32.88 -113.29
CA ASP A 4 -22.90 32.49 -111.99
C ASP A 4 -22.56 31.10 -111.42
N THR A 5 -21.64 30.99 -110.45
CA THR A 5 -21.85 31.14 -108.99
C THR A 5 -23.06 30.38 -108.45
N ASP A 6 -22.81 29.33 -107.67
CA ASP A 6 -23.52 29.11 -106.39
C ASP A 6 -22.85 28.01 -105.53
N THR A 7 -22.24 28.47 -104.44
CA THR A 7 -22.03 27.75 -103.18
C THR A 7 -23.37 27.34 -102.56
N PRO A 8 -23.43 26.15 -101.93
CA PRO A 8 -23.79 26.10 -100.52
C PRO A 8 -22.84 25.17 -99.74
N ALA A 9 -22.11 25.72 -98.78
CA ALA A 9 -22.50 25.76 -97.37
C ALA A 9 -22.30 24.41 -96.67
N ASP A 10 -21.12 24.30 -96.07
CA ASP A 10 -20.71 23.28 -95.11
C ASP A 10 -21.80 23.07 -94.05
N THR A 11 -22.41 21.89 -94.04
CA THR A 11 -23.19 21.40 -92.90
C THR A 11 -22.19 20.98 -91.82
N THR A 12 -21.79 21.94 -90.99
CA THR A 12 -21.06 21.72 -89.76
C THR A 12 -21.91 20.86 -88.82
N SER A 13 -21.67 19.54 -88.81
CA SER A 13 -22.08 18.68 -87.71
C SER A 13 -21.31 19.09 -86.45
N ILE A 14 -21.91 19.96 -85.64
CA ILE A 14 -21.45 20.25 -84.28
C ILE A 14 -21.90 19.08 -83.41
N THR A 15 -21.17 17.95 -83.51
CA THR A 15 -21.12 16.98 -82.42
C THR A 15 -20.32 17.65 -81.30
N SER A 16 -21.04 18.25 -80.35
CA SER A 16 -20.49 18.76 -79.10
C SER A 16 -19.88 17.60 -78.30
N ALA A 17 -18.64 17.24 -78.63
CA ALA A 17 -17.81 16.37 -77.82
C ALA A 17 -17.53 17.12 -76.51
N VAL A 18 -18.29 16.75 -75.48
CA VAL A 18 -18.00 17.14 -74.10
C VAL A 18 -16.55 16.72 -73.82
N PRO A 19 -15.65 17.65 -73.44
CA PRO A 19 -14.29 17.28 -73.06
C PRO A 19 -14.37 16.28 -71.91
N GLN A 20 -13.88 15.05 -72.14
CA GLN A 20 -13.64 14.09 -71.07
C GLN A 20 -12.61 14.72 -70.14
N LEU A 21 -13.08 15.37 -69.06
CA LEU A 21 -12.22 15.71 -67.93
C LEU A 21 -11.70 14.39 -67.39
N GLU A 22 -10.41 14.13 -67.56
CA GLU A 22 -9.74 13.04 -66.85
C GLU A 22 -10.07 13.18 -65.36
N PRO A 23 -10.56 12.12 -64.70
CA PRO A 23 -10.94 12.20 -63.29
C PRO A 23 -9.70 12.61 -62.51
N SER A 24 -9.70 13.85 -62.01
CA SER A 24 -8.60 14.45 -61.27
C SER A 24 -8.18 13.51 -60.15
N SER A 25 -7.08 12.83 -60.41
CA SER A 25 -6.59 11.70 -59.65
C SER A 25 -6.06 12.19 -58.30
N HIS A 26 -6.62 11.63 -57.23
CA HIS A 26 -6.12 11.62 -55.85
C HIS A 26 -6.35 12.89 -55.02
N LEU A 27 -7.61 13.14 -54.67
CA LEU A 27 -7.90 13.84 -53.41
C LEU A 27 -7.57 12.86 -52.28
N THR A 28 -6.47 13.10 -51.56
CA THR A 28 -6.06 12.32 -50.39
C THR A 28 -6.51 13.01 -49.10
N CYS A 29 -6.85 12.22 -48.07
CA CYS A 29 -7.08 12.74 -46.73
C CYS A 29 -5.86 13.54 -46.26
N CYS A 30 -6.05 14.58 -45.42
CA CYS A 30 -4.94 15.25 -44.73
C CYS A 30 -4.05 14.30 -43.93
N CYS A 31 -4.59 13.12 -43.58
CA CYS A 31 -3.93 12.04 -42.89
C CYS A 31 -3.17 11.05 -43.81
N GLN A 32 -3.26 11.22 -45.14
CA GLN A 32 -2.68 10.34 -46.19
C GLN A 32 -3.05 8.85 -46.08
N GLN A 33 -3.98 8.50 -45.19
CA GLN A 33 -4.52 7.15 -45.10
C GLN A 33 -5.79 7.04 -45.94
N ASP A 34 -5.79 6.10 -46.88
CA ASP A 34 -6.95 5.81 -47.74
C ASP A 34 -8.15 5.28 -46.94
N ASP A 35 -7.90 4.74 -45.74
CA ASP A 35 -8.91 4.15 -44.86
C ASP A 35 -9.51 5.12 -43.82
N CYS A 36 -9.21 6.41 -43.89
CA CYS A 36 -9.75 7.38 -42.96
C CYS A 36 -11.30 7.43 -43.00
N SER A 37 -11.93 7.31 -41.83
CA SER A 37 -13.40 7.35 -41.70
C SER A 37 -14.01 8.62 -42.32
N ASN A 38 -13.39 9.78 -42.09
CA ASN A 38 -13.85 11.06 -42.66
C ASN A 38 -13.70 11.10 -44.19
N PHE A 39 -12.62 10.52 -44.73
CA PHE A 39 -12.42 10.42 -46.17
C PHE A 39 -13.43 9.49 -46.83
N LYS A 40 -13.74 8.35 -46.20
CA LYS A 40 -14.81 7.43 -46.65
C LYS A 40 -16.18 8.10 -46.66
N ALA A 41 -16.51 8.82 -45.58
CA ALA A 41 -17.77 9.57 -45.50
C ALA A 41 -17.89 10.65 -46.58
N TRP A 42 -16.82 11.42 -46.80
CA TRP A 42 -16.80 12.45 -47.84
C TRP A 42 -16.87 11.87 -49.26
N LYS A 43 -16.15 10.76 -49.53
CA LYS A 43 -16.22 10.04 -50.81
C LYS A 43 -17.63 9.53 -51.10
N ALA A 44 -18.32 9.01 -50.08
CA ALA A 44 -19.72 8.60 -50.21
C ALA A 44 -20.65 9.77 -50.55
N ILE A 45 -20.43 10.95 -49.96
CA ILE A 45 -21.20 12.17 -50.29
C ILE A 45 -20.96 12.60 -51.74
N ILE A 46 -19.71 12.59 -52.20
CA ILE A 46 -19.39 12.95 -53.59
C ILE A 46 -20.06 11.99 -54.56
N LEU A 47 -19.94 10.68 -54.37
CA LEU A 47 -20.60 9.69 -55.24
C LEU A 47 -22.12 9.90 -55.29
N ARG A 48 -22.73 10.27 -54.16
CA ARG A 48 -24.15 10.59 -54.11
C ARG A 48 -24.50 11.86 -54.90
N LEU A 49 -23.67 12.90 -54.82
CA LEU A 49 -23.85 14.14 -55.58
C LEU A 49 -23.67 13.92 -57.09
N GLU A 50 -22.66 13.14 -57.48
CA GLU A 50 -22.43 12.75 -58.88
C GLU A 50 -23.64 12.00 -59.44
N ASN A 51 -24.17 11.02 -58.69
CA ASN A 51 -25.36 10.28 -59.12
C ASN A 51 -26.60 11.19 -59.24
N ASN A 52 -26.81 12.10 -58.27
CA ASN A 52 -27.90 13.07 -58.34
C ASN A 52 -27.78 14.02 -59.54
N PHE A 53 -26.55 14.41 -59.90
CA PHE A 53 -26.29 15.26 -61.06
C PHE A 53 -26.61 14.54 -62.37
N ILE A 54 -26.21 13.26 -62.49
CA ILE A 54 -26.55 12.41 -63.64
C ILE A 54 -28.08 12.28 -63.78
N LEU A 55 -28.78 11.93 -62.69
CA LEU A 55 -30.25 11.81 -62.71
C LEU A 55 -30.95 13.13 -63.07
N SER A 56 -30.42 14.26 -62.61
CA SER A 56 -30.96 15.59 -62.95
C SER A 56 -30.79 15.91 -64.44
N ALA A 57 -29.64 15.53 -65.02
CA ALA A 57 -29.39 15.69 -66.44
C ALA A 57 -30.31 14.78 -67.29
N GLU A 58 -30.48 13.52 -66.89
CA GLU A 58 -31.39 12.58 -67.56
C GLU A 58 -32.85 13.05 -67.51
N ALA A 59 -33.30 13.55 -66.37
CA ALA A 59 -34.64 14.14 -66.22
C ALA A 59 -34.83 15.36 -67.13
N GLY A 60 -33.81 16.23 -67.22
CA GLY A 60 -33.81 17.37 -68.15
C GLY A 60 -33.92 16.93 -69.62
N GLN A 61 -33.19 15.90 -70.02
CA GLN A 61 -33.24 15.36 -71.38
C GLN A 61 -34.60 14.73 -71.70
N ALA A 62 -35.21 13.98 -70.78
CA ALA A 62 -36.54 13.42 -70.95
C ALA A 62 -37.62 14.50 -71.11
N LEU A 63 -37.52 15.61 -70.37
CA LEU A 63 -38.43 16.75 -70.50
C LEU A 63 -38.32 17.42 -71.87
N LEU A 64 -37.10 17.60 -72.39
CA LEU A 64 -36.88 18.15 -73.73
C LEU A 64 -37.47 17.25 -74.82
N GLN A 65 -37.24 15.94 -74.73
CA GLN A 65 -37.81 14.96 -75.67
C GLN A 65 -39.35 14.99 -75.66
N ARG A 66 -39.97 15.11 -74.48
CA ARG A 66 -41.42 15.23 -74.34
C ARG A 66 -41.94 16.53 -74.98
N TYR A 67 -41.24 17.65 -74.79
CA TYR A 67 -41.61 18.93 -75.38
C TYR A 67 -41.54 18.88 -76.91
N ASP A 68 -40.50 18.26 -77.47
CA ASP A 68 -40.35 18.08 -78.92
C ASP A 68 -41.48 17.21 -79.50
N ALA A 69 -41.84 16.12 -78.82
CA ALA A 69 -42.98 15.27 -79.23
C ALA A 69 -44.31 16.04 -79.21
N LEU A 70 -44.54 16.87 -78.18
CA LEU A 70 -45.76 17.67 -78.07
C LEU A 70 -45.84 18.75 -79.15
N ARG A 71 -44.70 19.35 -79.51
CA ARG A 71 -44.59 20.33 -80.59
C ARG A 71 -44.93 19.72 -81.95
N LEU A 72 -44.43 18.51 -82.23
CA LEU A 72 -44.74 17.79 -83.47
C LEU A 72 -46.24 17.46 -83.59
N LEU A 73 -46.86 16.97 -82.50
CA LEU A 73 -48.31 16.71 -82.46
C LEU A 73 -49.15 17.96 -82.71
N HIS A 74 -48.76 19.11 -82.14
CA HIS A 74 -49.45 20.38 -82.39
C HIS A 74 -49.31 20.86 -83.84
N GLN A 75 -48.20 20.53 -84.50
CA GLN A 75 -47.97 20.89 -85.90
C GLN A 75 -48.82 20.02 -86.85
N ASP A 76 -49.02 18.75 -86.52
CA ASP A 76 -49.82 17.81 -87.31
C ASP A 76 -51.34 18.06 -87.20
N CYS A 77 -51.83 18.47 -86.02
CA CYS A 77 -53.25 18.80 -85.82
C CYS A 77 -53.68 20.13 -86.50
N SER A 78 -52.74 21.01 -86.86
CA SER A 78 -53.05 22.28 -87.51
C SER A 78 -53.33 22.15 -89.02
N ALA A 79 -53.11 20.98 -89.63
CA ALA A 79 -53.07 20.85 -91.10
C ALA A 79 -54.32 20.22 -91.74
N ASN A 80 -55.23 19.61 -90.98
CA ASN A 80 -56.37 18.86 -91.54
C ASN A 80 -57.66 19.16 -90.78
N ASN A 81 -58.33 20.25 -91.13
CA ASN A 81 -59.71 20.49 -90.76
C ASN A 81 -60.42 21.03 -91.99
N GLU A 82 -61.41 20.29 -92.51
CA GLU A 82 -62.66 20.87 -93.05
C GLU A 82 -63.68 19.87 -93.59
N ASP A 83 -63.38 18.56 -93.71
CA ASP A 83 -64.34 17.63 -94.36
C ASP A 83 -64.71 16.39 -93.53
N HIS A 84 -64.70 16.53 -92.20
CA HIS A 84 -65.08 15.45 -91.29
C HIS A 84 -66.53 15.57 -90.77
N ASP A 85 -67.11 16.77 -90.66
CA ASP A 85 -68.27 17.05 -89.78
C ASP A 85 -69.54 16.22 -90.00
N HIS A 86 -69.88 15.79 -91.21
CA HIS A 86 -71.13 15.04 -91.42
C HIS A 86 -71.01 13.52 -91.25
N ARG A 87 -69.86 12.94 -91.63
CA ARG A 87 -69.53 11.55 -91.26
C ARG A 87 -69.14 11.46 -89.79
N PHE A 88 -68.62 12.55 -89.24
CA PHE A 88 -68.41 12.76 -87.82
C PHE A 88 -69.73 12.70 -87.07
N SER A 89 -70.81 13.33 -87.54
CA SER A 89 -72.10 13.35 -86.82
C SER A 89 -72.78 11.98 -86.69
N GLU A 90 -72.75 11.11 -87.70
CA GLU A 90 -73.37 9.76 -87.59
C GLU A 90 -72.45 8.76 -86.89
N LEU A 91 -71.13 8.89 -87.08
CA LEU A 91 -70.15 8.19 -86.25
C LEU A 91 -70.18 8.71 -84.82
N LEU A 92 -70.59 9.97 -84.57
CA LEU A 92 -70.76 10.57 -83.26
C LEU A 92 -71.93 9.94 -82.53
N ASP A 93 -73.06 9.66 -83.17
CA ASP A 93 -74.21 9.04 -82.50
C ASP A 93 -74.00 7.54 -82.23
N LYS A 94 -73.40 6.81 -83.18
CA LYS A 94 -72.98 5.41 -82.96
C LYS A 94 -71.79 5.32 -82.01
N ASN A 95 -70.85 6.28 -82.07
CA ASN A 95 -69.88 6.48 -80.99
C ASN A 95 -70.65 6.71 -79.72
N HIS A 96 -71.61 7.61 -79.64
CA HIS A 96 -72.20 7.99 -78.37
C HIS A 96 -72.88 6.80 -77.66
N SER A 97 -73.50 5.90 -78.42
CA SER A 97 -74.08 4.66 -77.88
C SER A 97 -73.01 3.61 -77.51
N LEU A 98 -71.99 3.40 -78.34
CA LEU A 98 -70.86 2.51 -78.03
C LEU A 98 -70.00 3.06 -76.89
N GLU A 99 -69.71 4.34 -76.89
CA GLU A 99 -69.08 5.17 -75.87
C GLU A 99 -69.87 5.07 -74.58
N LYS A 100 -71.20 5.05 -74.58
CA LYS A 100 -71.98 4.83 -73.36
C LYS A 100 -71.87 3.39 -72.81
N ALA A 101 -71.81 2.38 -73.68
CA ALA A 101 -71.63 0.98 -73.27
C ALA A 101 -70.18 0.68 -72.85
N CYS A 102 -69.20 1.23 -73.58
CA CYS A 102 -67.78 1.27 -73.25
C CYS A 102 -67.58 2.04 -71.95
N LEU A 103 -68.21 3.22 -71.75
CA LEU A 103 -68.19 3.96 -70.49
C LEU A 103 -68.66 3.10 -69.32
N LEU A 104 -69.70 2.26 -69.48
CA LEU A 104 -70.15 1.39 -68.40
C LEU A 104 -69.11 0.30 -68.05
N VAL A 105 -68.56 -0.38 -69.07
CA VAL A 105 -67.51 -1.40 -68.89
C VAL A 105 -66.19 -0.77 -68.40
N ASP A 106 -65.86 0.41 -68.89
CA ASP A 106 -64.72 1.21 -68.47
C ASP A 106 -64.92 1.67 -67.02
N THR A 107 -66.15 2.04 -66.60
CA THR A 107 -66.42 2.34 -65.19
C THR A 107 -66.31 1.12 -64.28
N ASP A 108 -66.76 -0.07 -64.70
CA ASP A 108 -66.62 -1.29 -63.91
C ASP A 108 -65.16 -1.76 -63.81
N THR A 109 -64.41 -1.68 -64.91
CA THR A 109 -62.98 -2.02 -64.89
C THR A 109 -62.15 -0.97 -64.13
N GLU A 110 -62.53 0.30 -64.20
CA GLU A 110 -61.86 1.38 -63.47
C GLU A 110 -62.15 1.32 -61.97
N THR A 111 -63.37 0.98 -61.55
CA THR A 111 -63.68 0.76 -60.14
C THR A 111 -62.92 -0.44 -59.57
N GLN A 112 -62.75 -1.52 -60.33
CA GLN A 112 -61.89 -2.66 -59.95
C GLN A 112 -60.42 -2.27 -59.83
N ARG A 113 -59.89 -1.49 -60.79
CA ARG A 113 -58.52 -0.97 -60.71
C ARG A 113 -58.33 -0.07 -59.50
N ASN A 114 -59.27 0.84 -59.23
CA ASN A 114 -59.24 1.72 -58.07
C ASN A 114 -59.25 0.94 -56.76
N LEU A 115 -60.10 -0.09 -56.65
CA LEU A 115 -60.14 -0.95 -55.47
C LEU A 115 -58.83 -1.73 -55.28
N TYR A 116 -58.25 -2.26 -56.36
CA TYR A 116 -56.94 -2.93 -56.31
C TYR A 116 -55.80 -1.97 -55.93
N CYS A 117 -55.79 -0.77 -56.50
CA CYS A 117 -54.83 0.28 -56.16
C CYS A 117 -54.95 0.70 -54.69
N MET A 118 -56.18 0.85 -54.18
CA MET A 118 -56.45 1.17 -52.78
C MET A 118 -55.94 0.05 -51.86
N GLN A 119 -56.22 -1.22 -52.17
CA GLN A 119 -55.68 -2.36 -51.42
C GLN A 119 -54.14 -2.41 -51.41
N LYS A 120 -53.51 -2.12 -52.55
CA LYS A 120 -52.04 -2.04 -52.63
C LYS A 120 -51.48 -0.88 -51.82
N LEU A 121 -52.15 0.25 -51.83
CA LEU A 121 -51.78 1.40 -51.02
C LEU A 121 -51.89 1.08 -49.53
N ASP A 122 -53.01 0.49 -49.10
CA ASP A 122 -53.22 0.07 -47.71
C ASP A 122 -52.15 -0.93 -47.26
N LEU A 123 -51.82 -1.92 -48.08
CA LEU A 123 -50.74 -2.87 -47.79
C LEU A 123 -49.36 -2.19 -47.70
N ALA A 124 -49.09 -1.22 -48.57
CA ALA A 124 -47.83 -0.47 -48.53
C ALA A 124 -47.74 0.41 -47.27
N LEU A 125 -48.85 1.01 -46.83
CA LEU A 125 -48.92 1.78 -45.58
C LEU A 125 -48.67 0.89 -44.36
N ILE A 126 -49.33 -0.27 -44.28
CA ILE A 126 -49.11 -1.24 -43.19
C ILE A 126 -47.65 -1.72 -43.16
N ASN A 127 -47.05 -1.99 -44.33
CA ASN A 127 -45.65 -2.38 -44.41
C ASN A 127 -44.71 -1.25 -43.98
N ASN A 128 -45.03 0.01 -44.31
CA ASN A 128 -44.25 1.16 -43.85
C ASN A 128 -44.37 1.32 -42.33
N GLU A 129 -45.57 1.23 -41.75
CA GLU A 129 -45.79 1.27 -40.30
C GLU A 129 -45.05 0.13 -39.58
N ALA A 130 -45.08 -1.09 -40.12
CA ALA A 130 -44.34 -2.23 -39.58
C ALA A 130 -42.82 -2.00 -39.67
N ALA A 131 -42.33 -1.43 -40.77
CA ALA A 131 -40.92 -1.07 -40.93
C ALA A 131 -40.51 0.02 -39.93
N GLU A 132 -41.31 1.07 -39.76
CA GLU A 132 -41.09 2.14 -38.78
C GLU A 132 -41.07 1.61 -37.34
N ALA A 133 -42.01 0.74 -36.96
CA ALA A 133 -42.04 0.10 -35.65
C ALA A 133 -40.81 -0.80 -35.41
N SER A 134 -40.36 -1.53 -36.44
CA SER A 134 -39.15 -2.35 -36.37
C SER A 134 -37.89 -1.50 -36.22
N ALA A 135 -37.80 -0.39 -36.94
CA ALA A 135 -36.68 0.55 -36.85
C ALA A 135 -36.62 1.21 -35.47
N PHE A 136 -37.77 1.61 -34.90
CA PHE A 136 -37.85 2.13 -33.55
C PHE A 136 -37.38 1.11 -32.50
N THR A 137 -37.78 -0.15 -32.63
CA THR A 137 -37.35 -1.22 -31.72
C THR A 137 -35.84 -1.43 -31.78
N LEU A 138 -35.27 -1.46 -32.99
CA LEU A 138 -33.82 -1.62 -33.18
C LEU A 138 -33.03 -0.43 -32.62
N HIS A 139 -33.54 0.80 -32.77
CA HIS A 139 -32.92 1.99 -32.15
C HIS A 139 -32.94 1.91 -30.62
N ARG A 140 -34.06 1.47 -30.03
CA ARG A 140 -34.16 1.27 -28.58
C ARG A 140 -33.17 0.23 -28.07
N GLU A 141 -33.06 -0.92 -28.75
CA GLU A 141 -32.11 -1.98 -28.38
C GLU A 141 -30.65 -1.51 -28.50
N LEU A 142 -30.35 -0.71 -29.52
CA LEU A 142 -29.04 -0.12 -29.72
C LEU A 142 -28.68 0.88 -28.61
N ASP A 143 -29.63 1.69 -28.17
CA ASP A 143 -29.43 2.61 -27.04
C ASP A 143 -29.30 1.87 -25.70
N GLU A 144 -30.07 0.79 -25.49
CA GLU A 144 -29.91 -0.11 -24.34
C GLU A 144 -28.52 -0.77 -24.34
N ALA A 145 -28.07 -1.30 -25.48
CA ALA A 145 -26.73 -1.87 -25.63
C ALA A 145 -25.65 -0.83 -25.33
N ARG A 146 -25.75 0.39 -25.86
CA ARG A 146 -24.84 1.49 -25.53
C ARG A 146 -24.82 1.81 -24.03
N ALA A 147 -25.98 1.87 -23.39
CA ALA A 147 -26.07 2.10 -21.95
C ALA A 147 -25.39 0.99 -21.14
N THR A 148 -25.57 -0.28 -21.54
CA THR A 148 -24.89 -1.41 -20.87
C THR A 148 -23.38 -1.37 -21.04
N ILE A 149 -22.87 -0.99 -22.22
CA ILE A 149 -21.42 -0.85 -22.47
C ILE A 149 -20.83 0.26 -21.60
N THR A 150 -21.48 1.43 -21.50
CA THR A 150 -21.03 2.53 -20.63
C THR A 150 -20.98 2.08 -19.17
N ARG A 151 -21.99 1.36 -18.69
CA ARG A 151 -22.02 0.82 -17.33
C ARG A 151 -20.91 -0.21 -17.06
N LEU A 152 -20.70 -1.16 -17.98
CA LEU A 152 -19.63 -2.16 -17.84
C LEU A 152 -18.24 -1.50 -17.90
N SER A 153 -18.07 -0.45 -18.71
CA SER A 153 -16.82 0.30 -18.80
C SER A 153 -16.52 1.05 -17.49
N ALA A 154 -17.53 1.68 -16.88
CA ALA A 154 -17.39 2.31 -15.56
C ALA A 154 -16.99 1.28 -14.49
N ASN A 155 -17.68 0.13 -14.44
CA ASN A 155 -17.34 -0.95 -13.51
C ASN A 155 -15.91 -1.49 -13.71
N HIS A 156 -15.43 -1.56 -14.97
CA HIS A 156 -14.06 -1.99 -15.25
C HIS A 156 -13.01 -1.01 -14.68
N VAL A 157 -13.27 0.29 -14.75
CA VAL A 157 -12.42 1.32 -14.12
C VAL A 157 -12.39 1.17 -12.60
N ASP A 158 -13.54 0.87 -11.97
CA ASP A 158 -13.60 0.64 -10.53
C ASP A 158 -12.83 -0.63 -10.12
N ILE A 159 -12.99 -1.73 -10.87
CA ILE A 159 -12.29 -2.99 -10.62
C ILE A 159 -10.77 -2.82 -10.77
N THR A 160 -10.31 -2.13 -11.82
CA THR A 160 -8.89 -1.86 -12.02
C THR A 160 -8.32 -0.97 -10.90
N THR A 161 -9.08 0.04 -10.46
CA THR A 161 -8.71 0.89 -9.31
C THR A 161 -8.58 0.06 -8.04
N LEU A 162 -9.54 -0.82 -7.73
CA LEU A 162 -9.44 -1.74 -6.60
C LEU A 162 -8.25 -2.70 -6.73
N GLY A 163 -7.96 -3.19 -7.95
CA GLY A 163 -6.78 -4.00 -8.23
C GLY A 163 -5.46 -3.30 -7.92
N THR A 164 -5.33 -2.01 -8.25
CA THR A 164 -4.14 -1.22 -7.90
C THR A 164 -4.03 -0.97 -6.39
N ARG A 165 -5.14 -0.72 -5.70
CA ARG A 165 -5.17 -0.57 -4.23
C ARG A 165 -4.76 -1.86 -3.54
N LEU A 166 -5.28 -3.01 -3.99
CA LEU A 166 -4.90 -4.32 -3.46
C LEU A 166 -3.41 -4.60 -3.69
N SER A 167 -2.90 -4.30 -4.89
CA SER A 167 -1.48 -4.47 -5.19
C SER A 167 -0.59 -3.62 -4.28
N ARG A 168 -0.98 -2.38 -3.98
CA ARG A 168 -0.27 -1.52 -3.03
C ARG A 168 -0.27 -2.08 -1.61
N LEU A 169 -1.44 -2.51 -1.12
CA LEU A 169 -1.56 -3.10 0.23
C LEU A 169 -0.74 -4.40 0.37
N ASN A 170 -0.59 -5.19 -0.70
CA ASN A 170 0.29 -6.36 -0.68
C ASN A 170 1.76 -5.98 -0.54
N VAL A 171 2.22 -4.93 -1.24
CA VAL A 171 3.59 -4.43 -1.08
C VAL A 171 3.82 -3.92 0.34
N GLU A 172 2.89 -3.14 0.89
CA GLU A 172 2.99 -2.67 2.28
C GLU A 172 3.00 -3.83 3.28
N LEU A 173 2.23 -4.89 3.04
CA LEU A 173 2.25 -6.11 3.86
C LEU A 173 3.61 -6.80 3.82
N ASP A 174 4.21 -6.93 2.63
CA ASP A 174 5.53 -7.53 2.44
C ASP A 174 6.62 -6.70 3.15
N ASP A 175 6.57 -5.38 3.04
CA ASP A 175 7.49 -4.46 3.72
C ASP A 175 7.38 -4.62 5.25
N MET A 176 6.17 -4.64 5.80
CA MET A 176 5.95 -4.85 7.25
C MET A 176 6.43 -6.22 7.73
N GLN A 177 6.30 -7.26 6.91
CA GLN A 177 6.85 -8.58 7.23
C GLN A 177 8.37 -8.56 7.26
N GLN A 178 9.01 -7.89 6.30
CA GLN A 178 10.46 -7.73 6.29
C GLN A 178 10.96 -6.96 7.52
N GLU A 179 10.29 -5.85 7.89
CA GLU A 179 10.63 -5.09 9.10
C GLU A 179 10.51 -5.94 10.38
N ARG A 180 9.43 -6.72 10.49
CA ARG A 180 9.22 -7.66 11.60
C ARG A 180 10.35 -8.67 11.68
N ASP A 181 10.75 -9.26 10.56
CA ASP A 181 11.79 -10.29 10.54
C ASP A 181 13.16 -9.70 10.90
N ILE A 182 13.48 -8.49 10.45
CA ILE A 182 14.67 -7.74 10.87
C ILE A 182 14.65 -7.47 12.37
N ALA A 183 13.50 -7.05 12.92
CA ALA A 183 13.33 -6.82 14.35
C ALA A 183 13.54 -8.11 15.16
N LEU A 184 13.00 -9.24 14.72
CA LEU A 184 13.20 -10.54 15.35
C LEU A 184 14.68 -10.96 15.37
N ILE A 185 15.41 -10.77 14.27
CA ILE A 185 16.85 -11.04 14.22
C ILE A 185 17.59 -10.15 15.22
N LYS A 186 17.26 -8.86 15.30
CA LYS A 186 17.87 -7.92 16.24
C LYS A 186 17.61 -8.31 17.70
N VAL A 187 16.38 -8.71 18.02
CA VAL A 187 16.02 -9.23 19.35
C VAL A 187 16.85 -10.46 19.68
N SER A 188 16.93 -11.45 18.77
CA SER A 188 17.72 -12.67 18.97
C SER A 188 19.21 -12.39 19.21
N VAL A 189 19.80 -11.47 18.45
CA VAL A 189 21.19 -11.04 18.66
C VAL A 189 21.37 -10.39 20.04
N ASN A 190 20.46 -9.51 20.44
CA ASN A 190 20.53 -8.85 21.74
C ASN A 190 20.31 -9.82 22.90
N GLU A 191 19.42 -10.80 22.75
CA GLU A 191 19.24 -11.89 23.71
C GLU A 191 20.51 -12.72 23.88
N SER A 192 21.22 -13.03 22.79
CA SER A 192 22.50 -13.75 22.85
C SER A 192 23.57 -12.93 23.59
N LYS A 193 23.64 -11.62 23.34
CA LYS A 193 24.55 -10.70 24.05
C LYS A 193 24.21 -10.58 25.53
N LEU A 194 22.92 -10.51 25.87
CA LEU A 194 22.46 -10.47 27.24
C LEU A 194 22.85 -11.75 27.98
N LYS A 195 22.63 -12.93 27.38
CA LYS A 195 23.05 -14.22 27.95
C LYS A 195 24.55 -14.26 28.24
N LEU A 196 25.39 -13.85 27.29
CA LEU A 196 26.85 -13.77 27.48
C LEU A 196 27.25 -12.81 28.61
N SER A 197 26.58 -11.65 28.70
CA SER A 197 26.81 -10.69 29.79
C SER A 197 26.42 -11.27 31.16
N MET A 198 25.27 -11.95 31.24
CA MET A 198 24.81 -12.62 32.47
C MET A 198 25.77 -13.74 32.89
N GLU A 199 26.29 -14.54 31.95
CA GLU A 199 27.31 -15.55 32.24
C GLU A 199 28.61 -14.93 32.78
N LYS A 200 29.06 -13.80 32.19
CA LYS A 200 30.24 -13.07 32.67
C LYS A 200 30.01 -12.51 34.08
N ALA A 201 28.84 -11.92 34.35
CA ALA A 201 28.47 -11.42 35.67
C ALA A 201 28.42 -12.54 36.72
N SER A 202 27.86 -13.69 36.36
CA SER A 202 27.83 -14.88 37.22
C SER A 202 29.25 -15.38 37.56
N LYS A 203 30.15 -15.45 36.56
CA LYS A 203 31.57 -15.81 36.76
C LYS A 203 32.26 -14.85 37.71
N LEU A 204 32.17 -13.54 37.47
CA LEU A 204 32.77 -12.52 38.33
C LEU A 204 32.20 -12.56 39.76
N HIS A 205 30.89 -12.80 39.92
CA HIS A 205 30.28 -12.93 41.24
C HIS A 205 30.82 -14.16 42.01
N SER A 206 31.00 -15.29 41.31
CA SER A 206 31.58 -16.50 41.91
C SER A 206 33.04 -16.30 42.34
N GLU A 207 33.82 -15.58 41.53
CA GLU A 207 35.22 -15.24 41.82
C GLU A 207 35.33 -14.25 42.99
N ASN A 208 34.51 -13.20 43.01
CA ASN A 208 34.44 -12.26 44.13
C ASN A 208 34.11 -12.99 45.44
N ARG A 209 33.16 -13.94 45.39
CA ARG A 209 32.83 -14.78 46.55
C ARG A 209 34.00 -15.67 46.97
N ARG A 210 34.79 -16.21 46.03
CA ARG A 210 36.02 -16.98 46.31
C ARG A 210 37.06 -16.11 46.98
N LEU A 211 37.39 -14.95 46.40
CA LEU A 211 38.37 -14.01 46.94
C LEU A 211 37.99 -13.50 48.34
N ARG A 212 36.70 -13.23 48.59
CA ARG A 212 36.20 -12.88 49.94
C ARG A 212 36.33 -14.02 50.96
N LYS A 213 36.32 -15.28 50.53
CA LYS A 213 36.59 -16.42 51.42
C LYS A 213 38.08 -16.52 51.73
N GLU A 214 38.92 -16.37 50.71
CA GLU A 214 40.38 -16.39 50.86
C GLU A 214 40.90 -15.26 51.73
N LEU A 215 40.35 -14.04 51.59
CA LEU A 215 40.67 -12.90 52.46
C LEU A 215 40.32 -13.20 53.92
N ARG A 216 39.09 -13.66 54.19
CA ARG A 216 38.66 -14.06 55.54
C ARG A 216 39.53 -15.18 56.13
N GLN A 217 39.97 -16.12 55.30
CA GLN A 217 40.88 -17.18 55.73
C GLN A 217 42.26 -16.61 56.10
N LYS A 218 42.79 -15.65 55.32
CA LYS A 218 44.04 -14.96 55.65
C LYS A 218 43.92 -14.14 56.93
N ASP A 219 42.83 -13.41 57.10
CA ASP A 219 42.56 -12.63 58.32
C ASP A 219 42.52 -13.55 59.54
N GLN A 220 41.83 -14.69 59.44
CA GLN A 220 41.79 -15.69 60.51
C GLN A 220 43.19 -16.23 60.82
N LEU A 221 43.97 -16.63 59.81
CA LEU A 221 45.33 -17.12 60.01
C LEU A 221 46.26 -16.06 60.63
N HIS A 222 46.10 -14.79 60.26
CA HIS A 222 46.86 -13.69 60.84
C HIS A 222 46.46 -13.46 62.31
N MET A 223 45.17 -13.55 62.64
CA MET A 223 44.69 -13.48 64.02
C MET A 223 45.22 -14.66 64.85
N ASP A 224 45.14 -15.89 64.35
CA ASP A 224 45.65 -17.10 65.03
C ASP A 224 47.17 -17.01 65.24
N SER A 225 47.92 -16.54 64.23
CA SER A 225 49.37 -16.33 64.32
C SER A 225 49.72 -15.25 65.33
N ASN A 226 49.02 -14.11 65.32
CA ASN A 226 49.25 -13.03 66.26
C ASN A 226 48.89 -13.43 67.69
N GLU A 227 47.80 -14.17 67.89
CA GLU A 227 47.43 -14.72 69.19
C GLU A 227 48.51 -15.68 69.71
N SER A 228 49.02 -16.58 68.87
CA SER A 228 50.13 -17.48 69.22
C SER A 228 51.40 -16.71 69.61
N LEU A 229 51.77 -15.68 68.84
CA LEU A 229 52.91 -14.81 69.14
C LEU A 229 52.73 -14.07 70.47
N LEU A 230 51.55 -13.49 70.70
CA LEU A 230 51.22 -12.79 71.94
C LEU A 230 51.23 -13.74 73.15
N GLN A 231 50.68 -14.95 73.00
CA GLN A 231 50.71 -15.97 74.05
C GLN A 231 52.15 -16.39 74.36
N GLY A 232 52.98 -16.62 73.33
CA GLY A 232 54.40 -16.90 73.50
C GLY A 232 55.18 -15.77 74.19
N ALA A 233 54.91 -14.51 73.83
CA ALA A 233 55.49 -13.34 74.48
C ALA A 233 55.05 -13.23 75.95
N LYS A 234 53.75 -13.40 76.23
CA LYS A 234 53.20 -13.44 77.59
C LYS A 234 53.87 -14.52 78.44
N SER A 235 54.03 -15.73 77.92
CA SER A 235 54.71 -16.82 78.64
C SER A 235 56.19 -16.51 78.91
N LYS A 236 56.89 -15.85 77.97
CA LYS A 236 58.29 -15.42 78.20
C LYS A 236 58.38 -14.34 79.27
N ILE A 237 57.53 -13.32 79.21
CA ILE A 237 57.44 -12.25 80.22
C ILE A 237 57.15 -12.86 81.59
N GLN A 238 56.20 -13.80 81.67
CA GLN A 238 55.86 -14.48 82.92
C GLN A 238 57.06 -15.25 83.50
N LYS A 239 57.85 -15.95 82.67
CA LYS A 239 59.09 -16.64 83.09
C LYS A 239 60.14 -15.65 83.60
N LEU A 240 60.34 -14.53 82.90
CA LEU A 240 61.28 -13.48 83.32
C LEU A 240 60.85 -12.86 84.66
N ALA A 241 59.56 -12.58 84.83
CA ALA A 241 59.00 -12.05 86.07
C ALA A 241 59.17 -13.02 87.25
N LEU A 242 58.96 -14.33 87.03
CA LEU A 242 59.22 -15.38 88.02
C LEU A 242 60.70 -15.45 88.41
N ASN A 243 61.59 -15.43 87.43
CA ASN A 243 63.04 -15.45 87.70
C ASN A 243 63.50 -14.19 88.46
N ALA A 244 62.96 -13.02 88.11
CA ALA A 244 63.25 -11.76 88.81
C ALA A 244 62.75 -11.78 90.26
N THR A 245 61.55 -12.33 90.50
CA THR A 245 61.03 -12.49 91.88
C THR A 245 61.81 -13.51 92.70
N VAL A 246 62.30 -14.59 92.11
CA VAL A 246 63.21 -15.54 92.78
C VAL A 246 64.51 -14.83 93.21
N ARG A 247 65.08 -13.98 92.35
CA ARG A 247 66.27 -13.18 92.70
C ARG A 247 66.03 -12.16 93.81
N LEU A 248 64.85 -11.58 93.89
CA LEU A 248 64.51 -10.60 94.94
C LEU A 248 64.16 -11.26 96.28
N ASN A 249 63.79 -12.53 96.28
CA ASN A 249 63.45 -13.29 97.49
C ASN A 249 64.62 -14.16 98.01
N GLU A 250 65.81 -14.12 97.40
CA GLU A 250 67.00 -14.65 98.05
C GLU A 250 67.36 -13.74 99.23
N PRO A 251 67.24 -14.21 100.48
CA PRO A 251 67.53 -13.39 101.63
C PRO A 251 69.03 -13.08 101.61
N HIS A 252 69.36 -11.82 101.30
CA HIS A 252 70.62 -11.21 101.70
C HIS A 252 70.68 -11.31 103.23
N SER A 253 71.33 -12.38 103.69
CA SER A 253 71.85 -12.49 105.04
C SER A 253 72.80 -11.31 105.22
N THR A 254 72.31 -10.36 106.01
CA THR A 254 73.09 -9.38 106.75
C THR A 254 74.30 -10.06 107.37
N ASP A 255 75.50 -9.65 106.97
CA ASP A 255 76.45 -9.05 107.90
C ASP A 255 77.65 -8.46 107.14
N ASP A 256 77.90 -7.20 107.46
CA ASP A 256 79.22 -6.57 107.56
C ASP A 256 80.27 -6.86 106.48
N ASN A 257 80.33 -6.02 105.44
CA ASN A 257 81.55 -5.24 105.26
C ASN A 257 81.39 -4.07 104.28
N TYR A 258 81.69 -2.90 104.82
CA TYR A 258 81.96 -1.67 104.11
C TYR A 258 83.25 -1.85 103.29
N ALA A 259 83.24 -1.35 102.06
CA ALA A 259 84.43 -1.05 101.24
C ALA A 259 85.27 -2.23 100.70
N ALA A 260 84.78 -2.92 99.66
CA ALA A 260 85.59 -3.36 98.50
C ALA A 260 84.78 -4.24 97.52
N HIS A 261 83.85 -3.69 96.73
CA HIS A 261 83.40 -4.33 95.48
C HIS A 261 82.86 -3.29 94.46
N GLN A 262 83.55 -2.17 94.32
CA GLN A 262 83.57 -1.43 93.05
C GLN A 262 84.47 -2.21 92.09
N LEU A 263 83.93 -3.08 91.23
CA LEU A 263 84.52 -3.55 89.94
C LEU A 263 83.79 -4.78 89.35
N GLY A 264 82.82 -5.40 90.03
CA GLY A 264 82.10 -6.58 89.53
C GLY A 264 80.69 -6.35 88.96
N SER A 265 80.05 -5.21 89.27
CA SER A 265 78.64 -4.94 88.93
C SER A 265 78.45 -4.14 87.61
N THR A 266 79.55 -3.78 86.95
CA THR A 266 79.51 -3.13 85.62
C THR A 266 79.34 -4.13 84.48
N ALA A 267 79.63 -5.43 84.69
CA ALA A 267 79.44 -6.46 83.65
C ALA A 267 77.96 -6.86 83.45
N THR A 268 77.13 -6.83 84.50
CA THR A 268 75.68 -7.08 84.38
C THR A 268 74.93 -5.82 83.95
N SER A 269 75.32 -4.63 84.45
CA SER A 269 74.75 -3.35 84.01
C SER A 269 75.05 -3.03 82.54
N THR A 270 76.22 -3.41 82.02
CA THR A 270 76.50 -3.28 80.57
C THR A 270 75.68 -4.25 79.73
N LEU A 271 75.36 -5.44 80.25
CA LEU A 271 74.46 -6.39 79.58
C LEU A 271 73.02 -5.87 79.55
N GLU A 272 72.52 -5.32 80.67
CA GLU A 272 71.18 -4.70 80.75
C GLU A 272 71.08 -3.44 79.87
N ASN A 273 72.13 -2.62 79.82
CA ASN A 273 72.21 -1.48 78.92
C ASN A 273 72.26 -1.92 77.44
N ALA A 274 72.91 -3.04 77.13
CA ALA A 274 72.91 -3.62 75.79
C ALA A 274 71.51 -4.16 75.41
N GLU A 275 70.81 -4.82 76.34
CA GLU A 275 69.43 -5.27 76.14
C GLU A 275 68.46 -4.10 75.99
N LEU A 276 68.61 -3.03 76.78
CA LEU A 276 67.81 -1.82 76.67
C LEU A 276 68.06 -1.09 75.35
N THR A 277 69.31 -0.98 74.92
CA THR A 277 69.67 -0.35 73.65
C THR A 277 69.12 -1.18 72.48
N LYS A 278 69.20 -2.50 72.55
CA LYS A 278 68.56 -3.40 71.57
C LYS A 278 67.03 -3.26 71.57
N ALA A 279 66.40 -3.08 72.72
CA ALA A 279 64.96 -2.82 72.81
C ALA A 279 64.59 -1.47 72.18
N LEU A 280 65.38 -0.42 72.41
CA LEU A 280 65.19 0.90 71.80
C LEU A 280 65.40 0.87 70.28
N GLU A 281 66.44 0.18 69.80
CA GLU A 281 66.66 -0.05 68.36
C GLU A 281 65.49 -0.83 67.74
N THR A 282 64.95 -1.81 68.46
CA THR A 282 63.78 -2.57 68.01
C THR A 282 62.57 -1.67 67.92
N VAL A 283 62.26 -0.86 68.95
CA VAL A 283 61.12 0.08 68.94
C VAL A 283 61.29 1.15 67.86
N TYR A 284 62.50 1.68 67.68
CA TYR A 284 62.80 2.63 66.60
C TYR A 284 62.58 2.01 65.23
N GLY A 285 63.06 0.76 65.02
CA GLY A 285 62.81 0.01 63.79
C GLY A 285 61.31 -0.23 63.53
N HIS A 286 60.53 -0.51 64.57
CA HIS A 286 59.06 -0.65 64.45
C HIS A 286 58.39 0.70 64.13
N ASN A 287 58.88 1.80 64.69
CA ASN A 287 58.36 3.14 64.41
C ASN A 287 58.62 3.55 62.95
N GLU A 288 59.83 3.33 62.45
CA GLU A 288 60.16 3.55 61.04
C GLU A 288 59.33 2.65 60.10
N ASN A 289 59.05 1.40 60.52
CA ASN A 289 58.19 0.52 59.74
C ASN A 289 56.73 1.00 59.73
N LEU A 290 56.20 1.46 60.87
CA LEU A 290 54.87 2.07 60.96
C LEU A 290 54.76 3.34 60.11
N LYS A 291 55.82 4.15 60.08
CA LYS A 291 55.88 5.34 59.24
C LYS A 291 55.81 4.97 57.75
N ARG A 292 56.59 3.98 57.31
CA ARG A 292 56.51 3.45 55.93
C ARG A 292 55.11 2.93 55.58
N HIS A 293 54.47 2.18 56.48
CA HIS A 293 53.11 1.70 56.24
C HIS A 293 52.07 2.84 56.23
N ASN A 294 52.28 3.90 57.00
CA ASN A 294 51.43 5.09 56.95
C ASN A 294 51.57 5.80 55.59
N ASP A 295 52.80 5.98 55.12
CA ASP A 295 53.08 6.57 53.81
C ASP A 295 52.47 5.72 52.67
N GLU A 296 52.52 4.39 52.77
CA GLU A 296 51.90 3.45 51.82
C GLU A 296 50.36 3.54 51.84
N LEU A 297 49.74 3.64 53.02
CA LEU A 297 48.29 3.83 53.14
C LEU A 297 47.84 5.19 52.59
N GLN A 298 48.64 6.23 52.76
CA GLN A 298 48.37 7.55 52.18
C GLN A 298 48.46 7.50 50.64
N ALA A 299 49.44 6.78 50.09
CA ALA A 299 49.54 6.57 48.64
C ALA A 299 48.32 5.82 48.08
N LEU A 300 47.91 4.71 48.70
CA LEU A 300 46.73 3.95 48.28
C LEU A 300 45.43 4.76 48.39
N LEU A 301 45.34 5.65 49.38
CA LEU A 301 44.19 6.54 49.55
C LEU A 301 44.15 7.59 48.44
N ALA A 302 45.30 8.15 48.05
CA ALA A 302 45.39 9.06 46.90
C ALA A 302 44.99 8.37 45.59
N ASP A 303 45.52 7.16 45.33
CA ASP A 303 45.18 6.38 44.14
C ASP A 303 43.66 6.07 44.05
N ALA A 304 43.04 5.71 45.17
CA ALA A 304 41.60 5.45 45.23
C ALA A 304 40.76 6.73 45.00
N GLN A 305 41.25 7.89 45.45
CA GLN A 305 40.58 9.17 45.19
C GLN A 305 40.64 9.53 43.71
N ASP A 306 41.77 9.29 43.04
CA ASP A 306 41.93 9.52 41.60
C ASP A 306 41.07 8.56 40.76
N GLU A 307 40.94 7.29 41.16
CA GLU A 307 40.05 6.32 40.50
C GLU A 307 38.57 6.74 40.61
N ILE A 308 38.14 7.19 41.80
CA ILE A 308 36.78 7.72 42.00
C ILE A 308 36.53 8.96 41.13
N PHE A 309 37.53 9.84 40.98
CA PHE A 309 37.43 11.01 40.11
C PHE A 309 37.24 10.59 38.65
N THR A 310 38.07 9.65 38.16
CA THR A 310 38.01 9.12 36.80
C THR A 310 36.66 8.46 36.49
N LEU A 311 36.13 7.62 37.41
CA LEU A 311 34.83 6.98 37.24
C LEU A 311 33.66 7.98 37.22
N ARG A 312 33.76 9.08 37.98
CA ARG A 312 32.75 10.15 37.92
C ARG A 312 32.75 10.85 36.57
N GLU A 313 33.93 11.11 36.01
CA GLU A 313 34.07 11.68 34.67
C GLU A 313 33.48 10.74 33.59
N GLU A 314 33.74 9.43 33.67
CA GLU A 314 33.15 8.45 32.75
C GLU A 314 31.63 8.40 32.83
N VAL A 315 31.06 8.43 34.04
CA VAL A 315 29.60 8.48 34.23
C VAL A 315 29.01 9.77 33.66
N GLU A 316 29.68 10.91 33.85
CA GLU A 316 29.24 12.19 33.29
C GLU A 316 29.28 12.17 31.74
N VAL A 317 30.31 11.58 31.14
CA VAL A 317 30.39 11.36 29.68
C VAL A 317 29.26 10.44 29.19
N HIS A 318 28.94 9.37 29.92
CA HIS A 318 27.83 8.47 29.57
C HIS A 318 26.45 9.14 29.70
N LEU A 319 26.28 10.02 30.68
CA LEU A 319 25.04 10.80 30.85
C LEU A 319 24.91 11.92 29.80
N ALA A 320 26.02 12.58 29.45
CA ALA A 320 26.05 13.59 28.40
C ALA A 320 25.86 13.00 26.99
N ASN A 321 26.20 11.73 26.83
CA ASN A 321 26.12 11.01 25.56
C ASN A 321 25.28 9.72 25.71
N PRO A 322 23.97 9.85 26.03
CA PRO A 322 23.14 8.69 26.27
C PRO A 322 23.13 7.82 25.00
N PRO A 323 23.36 6.50 25.13
CA PRO A 323 23.41 5.60 23.99
C PRO A 323 22.02 5.53 23.35
N ILE A 324 21.80 6.37 22.34
CA ILE A 324 20.89 6.19 21.22
C ILE A 324 19.51 5.66 21.63
N GLN A 325 18.78 6.42 22.44
CA GLN A 325 17.32 6.47 22.34
C GLN A 325 16.85 7.26 21.09
N ARG A 326 17.78 7.91 20.36
CA ARG A 326 17.51 8.60 19.10
C ARG A 326 17.00 7.71 17.94
N LEU A 327 16.98 6.38 18.08
CA LEU A 327 16.41 5.49 17.06
C LEU A 327 14.92 5.17 17.27
N LEU A 328 14.30 5.62 18.36
CA LEU A 328 12.84 5.52 18.54
C LEU A 328 12.11 6.81 18.17
N GLU A 329 12.77 7.97 18.22
CA GLU A 329 12.17 9.26 17.83
C GLU A 329 12.42 9.64 16.35
N SER A 330 13.43 9.07 15.69
CA SER A 330 13.66 9.34 14.26
C SER A 330 12.67 8.64 13.31
N ASN A 331 11.73 7.83 13.81
CA ASN A 331 10.70 7.17 13.00
C ASN A 331 9.37 7.94 12.92
N GLU A 332 9.17 9.02 13.70
CA GLU A 332 8.00 9.89 13.53
C GLU A 332 8.22 10.99 12.49
N ASP A 333 9.45 11.51 12.35
CA ASP A 333 9.76 12.57 11.37
C ASP A 333 10.05 12.03 9.95
N GLN A 334 10.14 10.71 9.77
CA GLN A 334 10.31 10.09 8.44
C GLN A 334 8.98 9.65 7.80
N LYS A 335 7.83 9.92 8.45
CA LYS A 335 6.49 9.77 7.84
C LYS A 335 6.06 10.99 7.00
N THR A 336 6.79 12.10 7.01
CA THR A 336 6.42 13.32 6.28
C THR A 336 7.26 13.59 5.01
N TRP A 337 8.34 12.85 4.76
CA TRP A 337 9.16 13.00 3.53
C TRP A 337 8.89 11.97 2.42
N GLY A 338 7.86 11.13 2.59
CA GLY A 338 7.33 10.26 1.52
C GLY A 338 6.38 10.97 0.53
N ALA A 339 6.12 12.27 0.70
CA ALA A 339 5.40 13.09 -0.27
C ALA A 339 6.36 13.74 -1.29
N SER A 340 7.15 12.91 -1.97
CA SER A 340 7.88 13.31 -3.19
C SER A 340 7.75 12.22 -4.24
N THR A 341 6.50 11.96 -4.64
CA THR A 341 6.16 11.59 -6.01
C THR A 341 5.33 12.70 -6.64
N SER A 342 5.91 13.89 -6.68
CA SER A 342 5.62 14.85 -7.73
C SER A 342 6.14 14.25 -9.05
N SER A 343 5.28 13.53 -9.79
CA SER A 343 5.29 13.44 -11.26
C SER A 343 4.31 12.37 -11.77
N LEU A 344 3.01 12.47 -11.45
CA LEU A 344 1.94 11.96 -12.32
C LEU A 344 0.55 12.51 -11.95
N LYS A 345 0.47 13.82 -11.66
CA LYS A 345 -0.80 14.55 -11.65
C LYS A 345 -0.78 15.50 -12.85
N GLN A 346 -1.03 14.97 -14.04
CA GLN A 346 -1.33 15.83 -15.19
C GLN A 346 -2.38 15.28 -16.17
N ASP A 347 -3.00 14.11 -15.94
CA ASP A 347 -3.93 13.54 -16.94
C ASP A 347 -5.33 13.16 -16.43
N THR A 348 -5.72 13.45 -15.18
CA THR A 348 -7.09 13.13 -14.71
C THR A 348 -8.06 14.31 -14.68
N ASP A 349 -7.60 15.54 -14.87
CA ASP A 349 -8.48 16.73 -14.90
C ASP A 349 -9.06 17.02 -16.30
N SER A 350 -8.69 16.25 -17.32
CA SER A 350 -9.19 16.40 -18.70
C SER A 350 -10.44 15.57 -19.02
N LEU A 351 -10.89 14.69 -18.11
CA LEU A 351 -12.02 13.78 -18.36
C LEU A 351 -13.31 14.11 -17.59
N ASN A 352 -13.28 15.06 -16.65
CA ASN A 352 -14.46 15.48 -15.87
C ASN A 352 -15.16 16.75 -16.39
N ARG A 353 -14.88 17.19 -17.63
CA ARG A 353 -15.44 18.43 -18.22
C ARG A 353 -16.64 18.25 -19.16
N LEU A 354 -17.26 17.07 -19.21
CA LEU A 354 -18.36 16.78 -20.15
C LEU A 354 -19.56 16.08 -19.51
N ILE A 355 -20.05 16.56 -18.37
CA ILE A 355 -21.46 16.39 -17.98
C ILE A 355 -21.91 17.71 -17.36
N LEU A 356 -22.44 18.60 -18.21
CA LEU A 356 -23.23 19.75 -17.79
C LEU A 356 -24.65 19.27 -17.53
N ASP A 357 -25.11 19.40 -16.29
CA ASP A 357 -26.53 19.52 -15.98
C ASP A 357 -26.73 20.73 -15.05
N PRO A 358 -27.65 21.66 -15.35
CA PRO A 358 -27.80 22.91 -14.60
C PRO A 358 -29.03 22.87 -13.70
N ARG A 359 -28.89 23.10 -12.38
CA ARG A 359 -29.92 23.77 -11.57
C ARG A 359 -29.51 24.09 -10.14
N ALA A 360 -29.78 25.36 -9.78
CA ALA A 360 -30.07 25.93 -8.45
C ALA A 360 -29.00 25.72 -7.35
N ASN A 361 -28.19 26.70 -6.95
CA ASN A 361 -28.45 28.06 -6.43
C ASN A 361 -29.15 28.10 -5.05
N GLN A 362 -28.53 28.86 -4.13
CA GLN A 362 -28.91 29.25 -2.76
C GLN A 362 -28.57 28.21 -1.66
N GLY A 363 -27.87 28.52 -0.57
CA GLY A 363 -27.35 29.77 -0.02
C GLY A 363 -26.86 29.52 1.42
N ASN A 364 -26.22 30.54 2.01
CA ASN A 364 -25.84 30.73 3.43
C ASN A 364 -24.56 29.98 3.87
N GLU A 365 -23.42 30.66 4.10
CA GLU A 365 -23.12 31.57 5.21
C GLU A 365 -23.55 31.03 6.58
N GLU A 366 -22.63 30.36 7.28
CA GLU A 366 -22.52 30.49 8.73
C GLU A 366 -21.09 30.23 9.20
N GLN A 367 -20.42 31.32 9.55
CA GLN A 367 -19.22 31.35 10.38
C GLN A 367 -19.60 30.98 11.81
N GLN A 368 -19.14 29.85 12.35
CA GLN A 368 -19.12 29.64 13.80
C GLN A 368 -17.90 28.80 14.23
N GLY A 369 -16.96 29.50 14.87
CA GLY A 369 -16.29 29.11 16.12
C GLY A 369 -15.55 27.77 16.19
N GLU A 370 -14.23 27.82 16.07
CA GLU A 370 -13.34 26.85 16.71
C GLU A 370 -13.53 26.86 18.25
N PRO A 371 -13.74 25.71 18.91
CA PRO A 371 -13.60 25.62 20.36
C PRO A 371 -12.14 25.32 20.74
N PRO A 372 -11.69 25.76 21.92
CA PRO A 372 -10.30 25.61 22.35
C PRO A 372 -9.99 24.17 22.73
N ILE A 373 -8.80 23.74 22.33
CA ILE A 373 -8.12 22.50 22.73
C ILE A 373 -8.07 22.43 24.27
N ARG A 374 -8.89 21.56 24.87
CA ARG A 374 -8.72 21.14 26.26
C ARG A 374 -7.65 20.05 26.30
N ARG A 375 -6.54 20.33 27.01
CA ARG A 375 -5.60 19.29 27.48
C ARG A 375 -6.37 18.32 28.38
N LEU A 376 -6.44 17.06 27.98
CA LEU A 376 -6.83 15.97 28.86
C LEU A 376 -5.63 15.65 29.76
N SER A 377 -5.77 16.02 31.03
CA SER A 377 -4.97 15.51 32.13
C SER A 377 -5.25 14.03 32.34
N GLU A 378 -4.20 13.30 32.71
CA GLU A 378 -4.22 11.96 33.31
C GLU A 378 -5.41 11.77 34.24
N PHE A 379 -6.32 10.84 33.93
CA PHE A 379 -7.10 10.09 34.90
C PHE A 379 -7.66 8.81 34.22
N ASP A 380 -7.50 7.69 34.94
CA ASP A 380 -8.15 6.38 34.84
C ASP A 380 -7.83 5.45 33.65
N ARG A 381 -6.74 4.69 33.80
CA ARG A 381 -6.44 3.47 33.01
C ARG A 381 -6.87 2.16 33.69
N ASP A 382 -7.54 2.21 34.84
CA ASP A 382 -7.75 1.01 35.67
C ASP A 382 -9.18 0.42 35.65
N GLU A 383 -10.12 0.91 34.83
CA GLU A 383 -11.52 0.42 34.85
C GLU A 383 -12.01 -0.34 33.62
N PHE A 384 -11.17 -0.60 32.60
CA PHE A 384 -11.55 -1.39 31.42
C PHE A 384 -11.03 -2.83 31.40
N ASN A 385 -10.71 -3.39 32.57
CA ASN A 385 -10.23 -4.77 32.69
C ASN A 385 -11.30 -5.76 33.21
N VAL A 386 -12.55 -5.57 32.80
CA VAL A 386 -13.61 -6.53 33.08
C VAL A 386 -14.22 -6.93 31.74
N GLN A 387 -14.28 -8.26 31.51
CA GLN A 387 -15.14 -8.96 30.56
C GLN A 387 -14.58 -9.47 29.21
N ILE A 388 -13.26 -9.50 28.98
CA ILE A 388 -12.68 -10.21 27.81
C ILE A 388 -11.95 -11.53 28.21
N GLU A 389 -11.55 -11.66 29.48
CA GLU A 389 -10.78 -12.82 29.96
C GLU A 389 -11.49 -14.19 29.91
N PRO A 390 -12.82 -14.33 30.15
CA PRO A 390 -13.45 -15.67 30.13
C PRO A 390 -13.63 -16.25 28.72
N GLU A 391 -13.72 -15.42 27.68
CA GLU A 391 -13.89 -15.91 26.30
C GLU A 391 -12.58 -16.38 25.68
N LEU A 392 -11.46 -15.70 25.98
CA LEU A 392 -10.13 -16.16 25.57
C LEU A 392 -9.74 -17.48 26.22
N GLN A 393 -10.09 -17.69 27.51
CA GLN A 393 -9.86 -18.97 28.19
C GLN A 393 -10.70 -20.11 27.61
N PHE A 394 -11.89 -19.84 27.07
CA PHE A 394 -12.73 -20.84 26.40
C PHE A 394 -12.10 -21.28 25.06
N VAL A 395 -11.60 -20.32 24.27
CA VAL A 395 -10.92 -20.59 23.00
C VAL A 395 -9.62 -21.37 23.22
N GLU A 396 -8.83 -21.02 24.24
CA GLU A 396 -7.61 -21.76 24.59
C GLU A 396 -7.90 -23.19 25.05
N ARG A 397 -8.95 -23.42 25.85
CA ARG A 397 -9.38 -24.80 26.21
C ARG A 397 -9.84 -25.60 24.99
N SER A 398 -10.66 -25.01 24.13
CA SER A 398 -11.14 -25.70 22.92
C SER A 398 -9.99 -26.04 21.96
N MET A 399 -8.99 -25.15 21.84
CA MET A 399 -7.79 -25.41 21.03
C MET A 399 -6.91 -26.51 21.64
N SER A 400 -6.77 -26.55 22.98
CA SER A 400 -6.02 -27.59 23.67
C SER A 400 -6.67 -28.97 23.53
N GLU A 401 -8.00 -29.06 23.65
CA GLU A 401 -8.75 -30.32 23.45
C GLU A 401 -8.64 -30.84 22.01
N VAL A 402 -8.64 -29.95 21.01
CA VAL A 402 -8.41 -30.34 19.61
C VAL A 402 -6.99 -30.83 19.39
N HIS A 403 -6.00 -30.27 20.08
CA HIS A 403 -4.61 -30.68 19.96
C HIS A 403 -4.36 -32.06 20.60
N ASP A 404 -5.02 -32.37 21.73
CA ASP A 404 -4.98 -33.68 22.38
C ASP A 404 -5.69 -34.77 21.57
N LEU A 405 -6.83 -34.43 20.94
CA LEU A 405 -7.50 -35.35 20.01
C LEU A 405 -6.65 -35.66 18.78
N LYS A 406 -5.86 -34.70 18.30
CA LYS A 406 -4.95 -34.91 17.16
C LYS A 406 -3.78 -35.85 17.50
N GLY A 407 -3.40 -35.95 18.77
CA GLY A 407 -2.35 -36.86 19.25
C GLY A 407 -2.79 -38.33 19.40
N GLN A 408 -4.08 -38.60 19.53
CA GLN A 408 -4.60 -39.96 19.77
C GLN A 408 -5.06 -40.69 18.49
N ILE A 409 -5.19 -39.98 17.36
CA ILE A 409 -5.66 -40.58 16.11
C ILE A 409 -4.45 -41.00 15.26
N THR A 410 -3.96 -42.23 15.48
CA THR A 410 -3.03 -42.90 14.55
C THR A 410 -3.80 -43.35 13.31
N ILE A 411 -3.80 -42.53 12.26
CA ILE A 411 -4.54 -42.78 11.02
C ILE A 411 -3.77 -43.79 10.16
N ASP A 412 -4.31 -45.00 10.00
CA ASP A 412 -3.81 -45.98 9.02
C ASP A 412 -4.16 -45.49 7.59
N PRO A 413 -3.18 -45.14 6.75
CA PRO A 413 -3.41 -44.39 5.50
C PRO A 413 -4.18 -45.14 4.41
N LYS A 414 -4.57 -46.40 4.62
CA LYS A 414 -5.26 -47.23 3.61
C LYS A 414 -6.77 -47.45 3.86
N SER A 415 -7.32 -46.92 4.95
CA SER A 415 -8.75 -47.06 5.24
C SER A 415 -9.61 -46.07 4.44
N LYS A 416 -10.58 -46.58 3.66
CA LYS A 416 -11.63 -45.78 2.98
C LYS A 416 -12.48 -44.96 3.95
N ALA A 417 -12.49 -45.27 5.25
CA ALA A 417 -13.18 -44.47 6.27
C ALA A 417 -12.51 -43.09 6.49
N ASN A 418 -11.26 -42.90 6.05
CA ASN A 418 -10.54 -41.65 6.24
C ASN A 418 -10.94 -40.52 5.27
N GLU A 419 -11.56 -40.83 4.12
CA GLU A 419 -12.04 -39.78 3.21
C GLU A 419 -13.25 -39.04 3.81
N SER A 420 -14.19 -39.77 4.40
CA SER A 420 -15.35 -39.17 5.08
C SER A 420 -14.93 -38.36 6.32
N LEU A 421 -13.92 -38.83 7.06
CA LEU A 421 -13.38 -38.08 8.21
C LEU A 421 -12.66 -36.79 7.78
N LYS A 422 -11.92 -36.81 6.66
CA LYS A 422 -11.27 -35.61 6.10
C LYS A 422 -12.28 -34.57 5.64
N GLU A 423 -13.39 -34.98 5.01
CA GLU A 423 -14.48 -34.08 4.65
C GLU A 423 -15.17 -33.49 5.89
N SER A 424 -15.40 -34.30 6.93
CA SER A 424 -15.98 -33.84 8.19
C SER A 424 -15.08 -32.83 8.93
N ILE A 425 -13.77 -33.10 9.02
CA ILE A 425 -12.80 -32.17 9.64
C ILE A 425 -12.68 -30.87 8.84
N GLY A 426 -12.71 -30.95 7.50
CA GLY A 426 -12.72 -29.78 6.63
C GLY A 426 -13.96 -28.90 6.86
N THR A 427 -15.13 -29.52 7.01
CA THR A 427 -16.40 -28.82 7.25
C THR A 427 -16.40 -28.14 8.63
N THR A 428 -15.95 -28.82 9.68
CA THR A 428 -15.87 -28.24 11.04
C THR A 428 -14.88 -27.08 11.11
N THR A 429 -13.73 -27.19 10.41
CA THR A 429 -12.74 -26.10 10.35
C THR A 429 -13.29 -24.86 9.64
N LEU A 430 -14.09 -25.05 8.59
CA LEU A 430 -14.76 -23.94 7.88
C LEU A 430 -15.82 -23.25 8.75
N ILE A 431 -16.60 -24.01 9.53
CA ILE A 431 -17.60 -23.45 10.46
C ILE A 431 -16.92 -22.60 11.54
N VAL A 432 -15.84 -23.09 12.13
CA VAL A 432 -15.09 -22.33 13.15
C VAL A 432 -14.51 -21.04 12.58
N ARG A 433 -13.92 -21.08 11.36
CA ARG A 433 -13.44 -19.88 10.67
C ARG A 433 -14.56 -18.88 10.37
N PHE A 434 -15.73 -19.37 9.93
CA PHE A 434 -16.89 -18.53 9.65
C PHE A 434 -17.39 -17.83 10.92
N CYS A 435 -17.49 -18.55 12.04
CA CYS A 435 -17.91 -17.97 13.32
C CYS A 435 -16.92 -16.91 13.83
N ILE A 436 -15.61 -17.16 13.76
CA ILE A 436 -14.59 -16.18 14.15
C ILE A 436 -14.65 -14.93 13.27
N SER A 437 -14.82 -15.11 11.96
CA SER A 437 -14.89 -13.99 11.02
C SER A 437 -16.17 -13.15 11.21
N ASN A 438 -17.29 -13.78 11.56
CA ASN A 438 -18.54 -13.06 11.83
C ASN A 438 -18.49 -12.31 13.16
N HIS A 439 -17.83 -12.87 14.18
CA HIS A 439 -17.65 -12.22 15.47
C HIS A 439 -16.72 -10.99 15.37
N ALA A 440 -15.63 -11.10 14.59
CA ALA A 440 -14.72 -9.99 14.32
C ALA A 440 -15.39 -8.83 13.54
N ASN A 441 -16.37 -9.15 12.68
CA ASN A 441 -17.15 -8.14 11.97
C ASN A 441 -18.19 -7.46 12.89
N GLN A 442 -18.75 -8.18 13.86
CA GLN A 442 -19.68 -7.58 14.83
C GLN A 442 -18.97 -6.70 15.86
N SER A 443 -17.72 -7.02 16.24
CA SER A 443 -16.92 -6.20 17.16
C SER A 443 -16.39 -4.90 16.54
N ASN A 444 -16.42 -4.75 15.21
CA ASN A 444 -16.03 -3.51 14.52
C ASN A 444 -17.23 -2.56 14.27
N ILE A 445 -18.44 -2.94 14.68
CA ILE A 445 -19.69 -2.17 14.47
C ILE A 445 -20.20 -1.54 15.79
N LEU A 446 -19.60 -1.88 16.93
CA LEU A 446 -19.79 -1.22 18.23
C LEU A 446 -18.57 -0.35 18.53
#